data_AF-A0A7C0YWZ1-F1
#
_entry.id   AF-A0A7C0YWZ1-F1
#
_cell.length_a   1.000
_cell.length_b   1.000
_cell.length_c   1.000
_cell.angle_alpha   90.00
_cell.angle_beta   90.00
_cell.angle_gamma   90.00
#
_symmetry.space_group_name_H-M   'P 1'
#
loop_
_entity.id
_entity.type
_entity.pdbx_description
1 polymer ?
#
loop_
_entity_poly.entity_id
_entity_poly.type
_entity_poly.pdbx_seq_one_letter_code
_entity_poly.pdbx_strand_id
1 'polypeptide(L)'
;MTIKESENLTYQKFPFAPDGSGTYSAPSKSILDRFEHLDSILVLHFRNGFIAKIQAKNLDGERELALVAQKLEKFIGRSYEEILDFNFNGNRGQQPNNKPH
;
A
#
# COMPACT_ATOMS: atom_id res chain seq x y z
N MET A 1 -3.21 12.57 4.11
CA MET A 1 -4.04 11.39 4.36
C MET A 1 -3.25 10.14 4.07
N THR A 2 -3.04 9.35 5.11
CA THR A 2 -2.47 8.01 5.03
C THR A 2 -3.58 6.96 4.85
N ILE A 3 -3.21 5.70 4.56
CA ILE A 3 -4.18 4.59 4.54
C ILE A 3 -4.80 4.40 5.93
N LYS A 4 -4.03 4.60 7.00
CA LYS A 4 -4.49 4.44 8.39
C LYS A 4 -5.55 5.46 8.79
N GLU A 5 -5.49 6.66 8.23
CA GLU A 5 -6.40 7.76 8.52
C GLU A 5 -7.63 7.79 7.61
N SER A 6 -7.68 6.96 6.56
CA SER A 6 -8.79 7.00 5.63
C SER A 6 -10.07 6.40 6.20
N GLU A 7 -11.14 7.19 6.20
CA GLU A 7 -12.49 6.71 6.53
C GLU A 7 -13.08 5.84 5.40
N ASN A 8 -12.62 6.03 4.16
CA ASN A 8 -13.12 5.35 2.97
C ASN A 8 -12.39 4.04 2.67
N LEU A 9 -11.26 3.76 3.34
CA LEU A 9 -10.48 2.55 3.16
C LEU A 9 -10.53 1.65 4.40
N THR A 10 -10.47 0.34 4.16
CA THR A 10 -10.17 -0.70 5.15
C THR A 10 -8.83 -1.31 4.80
N TYR A 11 -7.98 -1.56 5.78
CA TYR A 11 -6.69 -2.19 5.56
C TYR A 11 -6.44 -3.28 6.60
N GLN A 12 -5.62 -4.25 6.23
CA GLN A 12 -5.16 -5.26 7.17
C GLN A 12 -3.96 -4.74 7.95
N LYS A 13 -4.01 -4.76 9.28
CA LYS A 13 -2.91 -4.29 10.12
C LYS A 13 -1.65 -5.14 9.98
N PHE A 14 -1.81 -6.44 9.73
CA PHE A 14 -0.72 -7.40 9.61
C PHE A 14 -0.85 -8.19 8.30
N PRO A 15 0.23 -8.33 7.52
CA PRO A 15 0.27 -9.26 6.40
C PRO A 15 0.04 -10.69 6.89
N PHE A 16 -0.61 -11.51 6.08
CA PHE A 16 -0.98 -12.87 6.41
C PHE A 16 -0.51 -13.85 5.32
N ALA A 17 -0.30 -15.10 5.71
CA ALA A 17 0.04 -16.17 4.77
C ALA A 17 -1.21 -16.56 3.96
N PRO A 18 -1.14 -16.63 2.62
CA PRO A 18 -2.29 -16.96 1.78
C PRO A 18 -2.71 -18.43 1.84
N ASP A 19 -1.95 -19.28 2.53
CA ASP A 19 -2.17 -20.73 2.68
C ASP A 19 -3.28 -21.11 3.67
N GLY A 20 -3.92 -20.12 4.30
CA GLY A 20 -4.97 -20.34 5.29
C GLY A 20 -4.46 -20.77 6.67
N SER A 21 -3.14 -20.76 6.90
CA SER A 21 -2.55 -21.12 8.19
C SER A 21 -2.90 -20.16 9.33
N GLY A 22 -3.43 -18.97 9.03
CA GLY A 22 -3.65 -17.91 10.02
C GLY A 22 -2.33 -17.32 10.55
N THR A 23 -1.22 -17.52 9.84
CA THR A 23 0.08 -16.96 10.19
C THR A 23 0.15 -15.50 9.76
N TYR A 24 0.65 -14.63 10.65
CA TYR A 24 0.84 -13.21 10.39
C TYR A 24 2.32 -12.83 10.44
N SER A 25 2.69 -11.83 9.65
CA SER A 25 4.03 -11.23 9.67
C SER A 25 3.96 -9.79 10.20
N ALA A 26 5.08 -9.32 10.75
CA ALA A 26 5.19 -7.92 11.16
C ALA A 26 5.21 -7.00 9.92
N PRO A 27 4.52 -5.85 9.95
CA PRO A 27 4.52 -4.89 8.83
C PRO A 27 5.94 -4.42 8.45
N SER A 28 6.78 -4.16 9.45
CA SER A 28 8.17 -3.74 9.27
C SER A 28 9.07 -4.81 8.62
N LYS A 29 8.68 -6.09 8.68
CA LYS A 29 9.42 -7.22 8.08
C LYS A 29 8.87 -7.64 6.71
N SER A 30 7.82 -6.97 6.23
CA SER A 30 7.11 -7.34 5.01
C SER A 30 7.44 -6.33 3.91
N ILE A 31 8.44 -6.68 3.09
CA ILE A 31 8.94 -5.84 2.01
C ILE A 31 8.10 -6.07 0.74
N LEU A 32 7.52 -5.01 0.22
CA LEU A 32 6.65 -5.05 -0.97
C LEU A 32 7.45 -5.53 -2.17
N ASP A 33 6.95 -6.58 -2.81
CA ASP A 33 7.52 -7.15 -4.02
C ASP A 33 6.74 -6.72 -5.26
N ARG A 34 5.41 -6.87 -5.20
CA ARG A 34 4.47 -6.50 -6.25
C ARG A 34 3.09 -6.24 -5.66
N PHE A 35 2.19 -5.70 -6.46
CA PHE A 35 0.81 -5.46 -6.06
C PHE A 35 -0.15 -5.64 -7.24
N GLU A 36 -1.41 -5.90 -6.91
CA GLU A 36 -2.48 -6.10 -7.88
C GLU A 36 -3.67 -5.24 -7.46
N HIS A 37 -4.17 -4.43 -8.40
CA HIS A 37 -5.34 -3.60 -8.19
C HIS A 37 -6.53 -4.24 -8.93
N LEU A 38 -7.52 -4.66 -8.17
CA LEU A 38 -8.71 -5.39 -8.62
C LEU A 38 -9.96 -4.64 -8.12
N ASP A 39 -10.49 -3.76 -8.97
CA ASP A 39 -11.65 -2.91 -8.68
C ASP A 39 -11.53 -2.21 -7.31
N SER A 40 -12.29 -2.68 -6.31
CA SER A 40 -12.35 -2.10 -4.97
C SER A 40 -11.28 -2.67 -4.01
N ILE A 41 -10.33 -3.49 -4.48
CA ILE A 41 -9.32 -4.17 -3.66
C ILE A 41 -7.91 -3.98 -4.24
N LEU A 42 -6.97 -3.61 -3.38
CA LEU A 42 -5.53 -3.59 -3.66
C LEU A 42 -4.86 -4.71 -2.84
N VAL A 43 -4.31 -5.70 -3.54
CA VAL A 43 -3.60 -6.82 -2.95
C VAL A 43 -2.10 -6.54 -3.01
N LEU A 44 -1.44 -6.57 -1.86
CA LEU A 44 -0.01 -6.39 -1.72
C LEU A 44 0.66 -7.74 -1.53
N HIS A 45 1.67 -8.03 -2.34
CA HIS A 45 2.47 -9.25 -2.24
C HIS A 45 3.86 -8.90 -1.72
N PHE A 46 4.28 -9.58 -0.67
CA PHE A 46 5.57 -9.32 -0.01
C PHE A 46 6.58 -10.43 -0.31
N ARG A 47 7.87 -10.09 -0.29
CA ARG A 47 8.98 -11.02 -0.59
C ARG A 47 9.04 -12.25 0.32
N ASN A 48 8.49 -12.15 1.52
CA ASN A 48 8.41 -13.25 2.49
C ASN A 48 7.24 -14.22 2.20
N GLY A 49 6.50 -14.03 1.10
CA GLY A 49 5.36 -14.86 0.72
C GLY A 49 4.04 -14.48 1.40
N PHE A 50 4.04 -13.47 2.27
CA PHE A 50 2.83 -12.95 2.90
C PHE A 50 2.13 -11.97 1.96
N ILE A 51 0.85 -11.74 2.22
CA ILE A 51 0.04 -10.76 1.50
C ILE A 51 -0.69 -9.83 2.47
N ALA A 52 -1.05 -8.63 2.02
CA ALA A 52 -1.98 -7.75 2.72
C ALA A 52 -3.03 -7.23 1.73
N LYS A 53 -4.20 -6.84 2.24
CA LYS A 53 -5.26 -6.26 1.42
C LYS A 53 -5.65 -4.88 1.95
N ILE A 54 -5.88 -3.97 1.02
CA ILE A 54 -6.51 -2.67 1.24
C ILE A 54 -7.78 -2.65 0.39
N GLN A 55 -8.91 -2.26 0.95
CA GLN A 55 -10.21 -2.34 0.31
C GLN A 55 -10.96 -1.01 0.43
N ALA A 56 -11.58 -0.58 -0.65
CA ALA A 56 -12.49 0.56 -0.66
C ALA A 56 -13.84 0.19 -0.01
N LYS A 57 -14.37 1.09 0.82
CA LYS A 57 -15.70 0.94 1.44
C LYS A 57 -16.83 1.53 0.59
N ASN A 58 -16.52 2.48 -0.29
CA ASN A 58 -17.45 3.24 -1.11
C ASN A 58 -16.74 3.75 -2.38
N LEU A 59 -17.48 4.46 -3.25
CA LEU A 59 -16.95 5.00 -4.52
C LEU A 59 -15.79 6.00 -4.32
N ASP A 60 -15.81 6.79 -3.26
CA ASP A 60 -14.68 7.69 -2.96
C ASP A 60 -13.45 6.90 -2.50
N GLY A 61 -13.65 5.80 -1.77
CA GLY A 61 -12.62 4.83 -1.44
C GLY A 61 -11.97 4.20 -2.68
N GLU A 62 -12.73 3.92 -3.74
CA GLU A 62 -12.16 3.39 -4.99
C GLU A 62 -11.23 4.42 -5.66
N ARG A 63 -11.59 5.71 -5.59
CA ARG A 63 -10.73 6.80 -6.08
C ARG A 63 -9.46 6.91 -5.25
N GLU A 64 -9.57 6.86 -3.93
CA GLU A 64 -8.41 6.84 -3.02
C GLU A 64 -7.52 5.62 -3.28
N LEU A 65 -8.11 4.44 -3.47
CA LEU A 65 -7.41 3.20 -3.73
C LEU A 65 -6.63 3.26 -5.06
N ALA A 66 -7.23 3.85 -6.10
CA ALA A 66 -6.56 4.08 -7.37
C ALA A 66 -5.37 5.06 -7.25
N LEU A 67 -5.47 6.07 -6.37
CA LEU A 67 -4.34 6.97 -6.08
C LEU A 67 -3.24 6.24 -5.30
N VAL A 68 -3.60 5.40 -4.33
CA VAL A 68 -2.67 4.54 -3.59
C VAL A 68 -1.92 3.62 -4.55
N ALA A 69 -2.63 2.92 -5.42
CA ALA A 69 -2.06 2.00 -6.41
C ALA A 69 -1.05 2.70 -7.34
N GLN A 70 -1.39 3.88 -7.87
CA GLN A 70 -0.47 4.67 -8.70
C GLN A 70 0.80 5.09 -7.96
N LYS A 71 0.70 5.44 -6.68
CA LYS A 71 1.87 5.83 -5.89
C LYS A 71 2.69 4.63 -5.43
N LEU A 72 2.08 3.44 -5.34
CA LEU A 72 2.71 2.22 -4.83
C LEU A 72 3.87 1.72 -5.70
N GLU A 73 3.91 2.05 -6.99
CA GLU A 73 5.02 1.70 -7.88
C GLU A 73 6.37 2.22 -7.34
N LYS A 74 6.37 3.34 -6.62
CA LYS A 74 7.57 3.93 -6.00
C LYS A 74 7.94 3.27 -4.65
N PHE A 75 7.10 2.37 -4.16
CA PHE A 75 7.24 1.69 -2.88
C PHE A 75 7.66 0.23 -3.02
N ILE A 76 7.94 -0.24 -4.24
CA ILE A 76 8.58 -1.55 -4.43
C ILE A 76 9.91 -1.58 -3.66
N GLY A 77 10.11 -2.61 -2.84
CA GLY A 77 11.25 -2.71 -1.94
C GLY A 77 11.11 -1.98 -0.60
N ARG A 78 9.97 -1.33 -0.33
CA ARG A 78 9.65 -0.70 0.97
C ARG A 78 8.86 -1.62 1.87
N SER A 79 8.93 -1.37 3.17
CA SER A 79 8.17 -2.13 4.17
C SER A 79 6.68 -1.77 4.15
N TYR A 80 5.83 -2.69 4.61
CA TYR A 80 4.40 -2.43 4.73
C TYR A 80 4.10 -1.32 5.74
N GLU A 81 4.92 -1.18 6.77
CA GLU A 81 4.83 -0.06 7.72
C GLU A 81 5.01 1.29 7.01
N GLU A 82 6.07 1.44 6.21
CA GLU A 82 6.29 2.65 5.40
C GLU A 82 5.13 2.94 4.44
N ILE A 83 4.53 1.91 3.85
CA ILE A 83 3.37 2.05 2.95
C ILE A 83 2.16 2.58 3.73
N LEU A 84 1.88 2.02 4.90
CA LEU A 84 0.73 2.42 5.72
C LEU A 84 0.87 3.84 6.27
N ASP A 85 2.09 4.28 6.60
CA ASP A 85 2.39 5.62 7.12
C ASP A 85 2.56 6.68 6.02
N PHE A 86 2.58 6.28 4.75
CA PHE A 86 2.76 7.22 3.65
C PHE A 86 1.53 8.08 3.38
N ASN A 87 1.74 9.37 3.11
CA ASN A 87 0.67 10.31 2.79
C ASN A 87 0.38 10.36 1.29
N PHE A 88 -0.75 9.76 0.88
CA PHE A 88 -1.16 9.65 -0.51
C PHE A 88 -1.87 10.90 -1.05
N ASN A 89 -2.25 11.86 -0.20
CA ASN A 89 -2.91 13.11 -0.63
C ASN A 89 -1.91 14.25 -0.96
N GLY A 90 -0.61 14.01 -0.81
CA GLY A 90 0.41 14.99 -1.20
C GLY A 90 0.50 15.11 -2.72
N ASN A 91 -0.06 16.18 -3.28
CA ASN A 91 0.29 16.68 -4.61
C ASN A 91 0.67 18.17 -4.49
N ARG A 92 1.96 18.41 -4.21
CA ARG A 92 2.78 19.52 -4.72
C ARG A 92 4.19 19.44 -4.12
N GLY A 93 5.18 19.22 -4.97
CA GLY A 93 6.58 19.53 -4.69
C GLY A 93 7.45 18.34 -4.29
N GLN A 94 7.96 17.64 -5.29
CA GLN A 94 9.40 17.38 -5.46
C GLN A 94 9.59 16.67 -6.81
N GLN A 95 9.64 17.48 -7.88
CA GLN A 95 10.50 17.14 -9.00
C GLN A 95 11.94 17.08 -8.45
N PRO A 96 12.74 16.07 -8.79
CA PRO A 96 14.17 16.14 -8.55
C PRO A 96 14.73 17.23 -9.47
N ASN A 97 14.85 18.47 -8.96
CA ASN A 97 15.86 19.37 -9.47
C ASN A 97 17.20 18.70 -9.15
N ASN A 98 17.90 18.22 -10.17
CA ASN A 98 19.34 18.43 -10.36
C ASN A 98 19.87 17.60 -11.54
N LYS A 99 20.02 18.28 -12.67
CA LYS A 99 21.10 18.06 -13.66
C LYS A 99 21.21 19.31 -14.54
N PRO A 100 22.37 19.68 -15.09
CA PRO A 100 23.77 19.33 -14.76
C PRO A 100 24.65 20.58 -14.48
N HIS A 101 25.88 20.36 -14.03
CA HIS A 101 26.99 21.31 -14.26
C HIS A 101 27.86 20.76 -15.39
#